data_AF-A0A7I0J6E0-F1
#
_entry.id   AF-A0A7I0J6E0-F1
#
_cell.length_a   1.000
_cell.length_b   1.000
_cell.length_c   1.000
_cell.angle_alpha   90.00
_cell.angle_beta   90.00
_cell.angle_gamma   90.00
#
_symmetry.space_group_name_H-M   'P 1'
#
loop_
_entity.id
_entity.type
_entity.pdbx_description
1 polymer ?
#
loop_
_entity_poly.entity_id
_entity_poly.type
_entity_poly.pdbx_seq_one_letter_code
_entity_poly.pdbx_strand_id
1 'polypeptide(L)'
;LRKTIFENSNLTQYWLDNKELRLNIYREQEVAKTYSSVELTILTKASDEGVYDGNYKLAVYDSTADKDSDGKPVDLTGKVSCGAE
;
A
#
# COMPACT_ATOMS: atom_id res chain seq x y z
N LEU A 1 -11.79 -7.61 -13.25
CA LEU A 1 -11.14 -7.00 -12.08
C LEU A 1 -11.18 -8.02 -10.94
N ARG A 2 -10.04 -8.43 -10.37
CA ARG A 2 -10.03 -9.29 -9.17
C ARG A 2 -10.15 -8.39 -7.93
N LYS A 3 -11.02 -8.76 -6.99
CA LYS A 3 -11.18 -8.05 -5.70
C LYS A 3 -10.26 -8.69 -4.67
N THR A 4 -9.56 -7.86 -3.89
CA THR A 4 -8.75 -8.29 -2.75
C THR A 4 -9.12 -7.49 -1.50
N ILE A 5 -8.80 -8.04 -0.34
CA ILE A 5 -9.07 -7.43 0.98
C ILE A 5 -7.76 -7.45 1.76
N PHE A 6 -7.44 -6.33 2.41
CA PHE A 6 -6.36 -6.27 3.39
C PHE A 6 -6.90 -6.61 4.77
N GLU A 7 -6.20 -7.49 5.46
CA GLU A 7 -6.43 -7.84 6.87
C GLU A 7 -5.38 -7.15 7.75
N ASN A 8 -5.58 -7.13 9.07
CA ASN A 8 -4.60 -6.54 9.99
C ASN A 8 -3.21 -7.18 9.87
N SER A 9 -3.15 -8.48 9.53
CA SER A 9 -1.89 -9.19 9.26
C SER A 9 -1.13 -8.67 8.04
N ASN A 10 -1.79 -7.92 7.15
CA ASN A 10 -1.16 -7.27 6.01
C ASN A 10 -0.53 -5.91 6.36
N LEU A 11 -0.77 -5.35 7.55
CA LEU A 11 -0.08 -4.15 8.03
C LEU A 11 1.34 -4.53 8.46
N THR A 12 2.29 -4.40 7.55
CA THR A 12 3.69 -4.77 7.76
C THR A 12 4.44 -3.74 8.58
N GLN A 13 4.13 -2.45 8.41
CA GLN A 13 4.72 -1.37 9.18
C GLN A 13 3.72 -0.27 9.51
N TYR A 14 3.81 0.24 10.73
CA TYR A 14 2.96 1.30 11.26
C TYR A 14 3.80 2.28 12.07
N TRP A 15 3.64 3.57 11.77
CA TRP A 15 4.18 4.66 12.58
C TRP A 15 3.11 5.72 12.74
N LEU A 16 2.78 6.05 13.98
CA LEU A 16 1.91 7.18 14.30
C LEU A 16 2.55 7.98 15.43
N ASP A 17 2.73 9.27 15.19
CA ASP A 17 3.01 10.27 16.21
C ASP A 17 2.19 11.54 15.94
N ASN A 18 2.35 12.57 16.78
CA ASN A 18 1.62 13.83 16.67
C ASN A 18 1.99 14.67 15.42
N LYS A 19 2.89 14.18 14.56
CA LYS A 19 3.40 14.87 13.38
C LYS A 19 3.23 14.05 12.11
N GLU A 20 3.29 12.72 12.21
CA GLU A 20 3.34 11.84 11.04
C GLU A 20 2.52 10.57 11.28
N LEU A 21 1.81 10.15 10.22
CA LEU A 21 1.25 8.83 10.10
C LEU A 21 1.87 8.16 8.85
N ARG A 22 2.48 7.00 9.05
CA ARG A 22 3.08 6.20 7.99
C ARG A 22 2.56 4.78 8.09
N LEU A 23 2.07 4.27 6.97
CA LEU A 23 1.56 2.91 6.86
C LEU A 23 2.25 2.22 5.68
N ASN A 24 2.64 0.97 5.89
CA ASN A 24 2.98 0.04 4.81
C ASN A 24 2.09 -1.18 4.97
N ILE A 25 1.33 -1.48 3.92
CA ILE A 25 0.40 -2.59 3.86
C ILE A 25 0.81 -3.45 2.68
N TYR A 26 1.13 -4.71 2.94
CA TYR A 26 1.61 -5.65 1.93
C TYR A 26 0.75 -6.91 1.91
N ARG A 27 0.34 -7.31 0.72
CA ARG A 27 -0.29 -8.60 0.49
C ARG A 27 0.33 -9.28 -0.71
N GLU A 28 0.81 -10.49 -0.48
CA GLU A 28 1.25 -11.40 -1.52
C GLU A 28 0.23 -12.52 -1.70
N GLN A 29 0.10 -12.98 -2.94
CA GLN A 29 -0.63 -14.18 -3.27
C GLN A 29 0.26 -15.06 -4.14
N GLU A 30 0.47 -16.30 -3.70
CA GLU A 30 1.11 -17.33 -4.51
C GLU A 30 0.08 -18.38 -4.94
N VAL A 31 0.03 -18.70 -6.24
CA VAL A 31 -0.76 -19.80 -6.78
C VAL A 31 0.08 -20.54 -7.81
N ALA A 32 0.24 -21.86 -7.62
CA ALA A 32 1.00 -22.71 -8.54
C ALA A 32 2.40 -22.15 -8.87
N LYS A 33 3.14 -21.69 -7.86
CA LYS A 33 4.48 -21.07 -7.96
C LYS A 33 4.53 -19.73 -8.71
N THR A 34 3.37 -19.14 -8.96
CA THR A 34 3.26 -17.80 -9.54
C THR A 34 2.87 -16.84 -8.44
N TYR A 35 3.70 -15.82 -8.18
CA TYR A 35 3.45 -14.82 -7.15
C TYR A 35 2.87 -13.54 -7.76
N SER A 36 1.94 -12.90 -7.08
CA SER A 36 1.47 -11.55 -7.36
C SER A 36 1.42 -10.78 -6.05
N SER A 37 1.65 -9.47 -6.08
CA SER A 37 1.64 -8.68 -4.86
C SER A 37 0.99 -7.33 -5.05
N VAL A 38 0.49 -6.80 -3.93
CA VAL A 38 -0.01 -5.44 -3.82
C VAL A 38 0.58 -4.83 -2.58
N GLU A 39 1.23 -3.70 -2.74
CA GLU A 39 1.81 -2.91 -1.65
C GLU A 39 1.21 -1.51 -1.65
N LEU A 40 0.66 -1.09 -0.51
CA LEU A 40 0.18 0.26 -0.28
C LEU A 40 1.07 0.94 0.76
N THR A 41 1.79 1.96 0.33
CA THR A 41 2.56 2.85 1.22
C THR A 41 1.84 4.18 1.35
N ILE A 42 1.53 4.59 2.57
CA ILE A 42 0.92 5.89 2.89
C ILE A 42 1.93 6.69 3.71
N LEU A 43 2.24 7.89 3.24
CA LEU A 43 3.13 8.83 3.92
C LEU A 43 2.38 10.15 4.11
N THR A 44 2.13 10.50 5.36
CA THR A 44 1.34 11.68 5.72
C THR A 44 1.99 12.47 6.83
N LYS A 45 1.56 13.72 6.96
CA LYS A 45 1.92 14.63 8.05
C LYS A 45 0.66 15.22 8.65
N ALA A 46 0.71 15.49 9.95
CA ALA A 46 -0.37 16.19 10.64
C ALA A 46 -0.61 17.54 9.96
N SER A 47 -1.84 17.77 9.53
CA SER A 47 -2.30 19.02 8.91
C SER A 47 -3.25 19.78 9.82
N ASP A 48 -4.03 19.06 10.63
CA ASP A 48 -4.90 19.57 11.69
C ASP A 48 -4.95 18.56 12.85
N GLU A 49 -5.62 18.90 13.94
CA GLU A 49 -5.81 18.00 15.08
C GLU A 49 -6.52 16.71 14.64
N GLY A 50 -5.81 15.58 14.73
CA GLY A 50 -6.33 14.27 14.31
C GLY A 50 -6.38 14.04 12.79
N VAL A 51 -5.91 14.99 11.97
CA VAL A 51 -5.92 14.89 10.50
C VAL A 51 -4.50 14.80 9.96
N TYR A 52 -4.27 13.81 9.10
CA TYR A 52 -2.99 13.57 8.46
C TYR A 52 -3.14 13.55 6.93
N ASP A 53 -2.55 14.55 6.27
CA ASP A 53 -2.57 14.66 4.82
C ASP A 53 -1.24 14.26 4.20
N GLY A 54 -1.30 13.68 3.00
CA GLY A 54 -0.09 13.30 2.30
C GLY A 54 -0.33 12.62 0.97
N ASN A 55 0.50 11.63 0.67
CA ASN A 55 0.38 10.86 -0.55
C ASN A 55 0.42 9.36 -0.25
N TYR A 56 -0.23 8.61 -1.12
CA TYR A 56 -0.07 7.17 -1.17
C TYR A 56 0.71 6.75 -2.43
N LYS A 57 1.34 5.59 -2.34
CA LYS A 57 1.89 4.82 -3.44
C LYS A 57 1.29 3.41 -3.37
N LEU A 58 0.62 2.99 -4.43
CA LEU A 58 0.11 1.64 -4.62
C LEU A 58 0.95 0.95 -5.71
N ALA A 59 1.76 -0.01 -5.32
CA ALA A 59 2.54 -0.84 -6.22
C ALA A 59 1.81 -2.16 -6.44
N VAL A 60 1.47 -2.46 -7.71
CA VAL A 60 0.78 -3.70 -8.09
C VAL A 60 1.69 -4.52 -8.98
N TYR A 61 2.11 -5.68 -8.49
CA TYR A 61 2.83 -6.66 -9.28
C TYR A 61 1.87 -7.79 -9.69
N ASP A 62 1.62 -7.89 -10.99
CA ASP A 62 0.85 -8.96 -11.61
C ASP A 62 1.77 -9.78 -12.52
N SER A 63 2.19 -10.94 -12.03
CA SER A 63 3.00 -11.91 -12.76
C SER A 63 2.38 -12.43 -14.05
N THR A 64 1.06 -12.31 -14.24
CA THR A 64 0.41 -12.67 -15.52
C THR A 64 0.56 -11.56 -16.56
N ALA A 65 0.80 -10.33 -16.11
CA ALA A 65 1.08 -9.17 -16.95
C ALA A 65 2.59 -8.94 -17.14
N ASP A 66 3.44 -9.51 -16.28
CA ASP A 66 4.91 -9.44 -16.37
C ASP A 66 5.45 -10.39 -17.46
N LYS A 67 5.34 -9.95 -18.72
CA LYS A 67 5.81 -10.71 -19.89
C LYS A 67 7.33 -10.78 -20.00
N ASP A 68 8.02 -9.79 -19.46
CA ASP A 68 9.48 -9.69 -19.51
C ASP A 68 10.16 -10.39 -18.32
N SER A 69 9.37 -10.85 -17.34
CA SER A 69 9.84 -11.46 -16.08
C SER A 69 10.82 -10.57 -15.34
N ASP A 70 10.64 -9.25 -15.45
CA ASP A 70 11.55 -8.27 -14.83
C ASP A 70 11.15 -7.92 -13.40
N GLY A 71 10.01 -8.45 -12.93
CA GLY A 71 9.53 -8.33 -11.56
C GLY A 71 9.02 -6.94 -11.20
N LYS A 72 8.84 -6.03 -12.18
CA LYS A 72 8.51 -4.64 -11.87
C LYS A 72 7.02 -4.43 -11.61
N PRO A 73 6.64 -3.90 -10.45
CA PRO A 73 5.26 -3.50 -10.21
C PRO A 73 4.89 -2.25 -11.02
N VAL A 74 3.60 -2.10 -11.29
CA VAL A 74 3.02 -0.84 -11.76
C VAL A 74 2.71 0.04 -10.54
N ASP A 75 3.22 1.26 -10.57
CA ASP A 75 3.03 2.23 -9.49
C ASP A 75 1.87 3.19 -9.81
N LEU A 76 0.96 3.32 -8.86
CA LEU A 76 -0.07 4.35 -8.82
C LEU A 76 0.19 5.27 -7.63
N THR A 77 0.08 6.58 -7.83
CA THR A 77 0.28 7.55 -6.75
C THR A 77 -0.89 8.53 -6.69
N GLY A 78 -1.14 9.08 -5.51
CA GLY A 78 -2.20 10.06 -5.33
C GLY A 78 -2.19 10.70 -3.95
N LYS A 79 -3.11 11.65 -3.75
CA LYS A 79 -3.34 12.30 -2.46
C LYS A 79 -4.14 11.39 -1.53
N VAL A 80 -3.87 11.51 -0.24
CA VAL A 80 -4.62 10.83 0.81
C VAL A 80 -4.79 11.78 2.00
N SER A 81 -5.93 11.65 2.68
CA SER A 81 -6.24 12.28 3.94
C SER A 81 -6.71 11.19 4.90
N CYS A 82 -6.12 11.13 6.09
CA CYS A 82 -6.42 10.15 7.12
C CYS A 82 -6.92 10.87 8.37
N GLY A 83 -8.09 10.47 8.86
CA GLY A 83 -8.59 10.88 10.17
C GLY A 83 -8.27 9.83 11.22
N ALA A 84 -7.79 10.26 12.39
CA ALA A 84 -7.80 9.44 13.60
C ALA A 84 -9.13 9.71 14.33
N GLU A 85 -10.09 8.80 14.18
CA GLU A 85 -11.30 8.72 15.03
C GLU A 85 -11.10 7.71 16.16
#